data_AF-A0A7X4J847-F1
#
_entry.id   AF-A0A7X4J847-F1
#
_cell.length_a   1.000
_cell.length_b   1.000
_cell.length_c   1.000
_cell.angle_alpha   90.00
_cell.angle_beta   90.00
_cell.angle_gamma   90.00
#
_symmetry.space_group_name_H-M   'P 1'
#
loop_
_entity.id
_entity.type
_entity.pdbx_description
1 polymer ?
#
loop_
_entity_poly.entity_id
_entity_poly.type
_entity_poly.pdbx_seq_one_letter_code
_entity_poly.pdbx_strand_id
1 'polypeptide(L)'
;MTPPTLASLEDLDVYRAVNRVILSGTGPVSMLDMCAVSLPVGLDAQGMPAGLQLIGRTETDHALLARAAAAESVLGTNVQRMGVAPRVAER
;
A
#
# COMPACT_ATOMS: atom_id res chain seq x y z
N MET A 1 5.61 6.09 7.14
CA MET A 1 6.96 6.48 6.68
C MET A 1 6.79 7.03 5.28
N THR A 2 7.18 8.27 5.06
CA THR A 2 7.17 8.86 3.72
C THR A 2 8.17 8.13 2.83
N PRO A 3 7.84 7.84 1.56
CA PRO A 3 8.77 7.20 0.64
C PRO A 3 10.08 8.00 0.52
N PRO A 4 11.25 7.35 0.58
CA PRO A 4 12.53 8.01 0.34
C PRO A 4 12.62 8.47 -1.12
N THR A 5 13.50 9.44 -1.38
CA THR A 5 13.84 9.80 -2.76
C THR A 5 14.71 8.71 -3.40
N LEU A 6 14.69 8.60 -4.73
CA LEU A 6 15.56 7.64 -5.43
C LEU A 6 17.05 7.95 -5.19
N ALA A 7 17.44 9.22 -5.22
CA ALA A 7 18.81 9.65 -4.96
C ALA A 7 19.31 9.24 -3.56
N SER A 8 18.42 9.23 -2.56
CA SER A 8 18.80 8.78 -1.21
C SER A 8 19.05 7.27 -1.08
N LEU A 9 18.83 6.49 -2.15
CA LEU A 9 19.00 5.03 -2.17
C LEU A 9 20.18 4.55 -3.02
N GLU A 10 21.11 5.45 -3.39
CA GLU A 10 22.32 5.08 -4.16
C GLU A 10 23.25 4.14 -3.40
N ASP A 11 23.34 4.29 -2.08
CA ASP A 11 24.09 3.39 -1.20
C ASP A 11 23.31 2.09 -0.93
N LEU A 12 23.98 0.95 -1.14
CA LEU A 12 23.34 -0.36 -1.06
C LEU A 12 22.93 -0.74 0.37
N ASP A 13 23.68 -0.30 1.38
CA ASP A 13 23.36 -0.61 2.78
C ASP A 13 22.21 0.26 3.28
N VAL A 14 22.15 1.52 2.85
CA VAL A 14 20.98 2.39 3.04
C VAL A 14 19.74 1.77 2.37
N TYR A 15 19.86 1.36 1.10
CA TYR A 15 18.77 0.67 0.40
C TYR A 15 18.28 -0.55 1.17
N ARG A 16 19.18 -1.44 1.61
CA ARG A 16 18.83 -2.65 2.37
C ARG A 16 18.09 -2.32 3.66
N ALA A 17 18.57 -1.32 4.41
CA ALA A 17 17.95 -0.92 5.66
C ALA A 17 16.53 -0.39 5.44
N VAL A 18 16.35 0.48 4.44
CA VAL A 18 15.04 1.06 4.11
C VAL A 18 14.09 0.02 3.53
N ASN A 19 14.57 -0.82 2.61
CA ASN A 19 13.77 -1.86 1.97
C ASN A 19 13.24 -2.88 3.00
N ARG A 20 14.03 -3.22 4.03
CA ARG A 20 13.57 -4.08 5.13
C ARG A 20 12.37 -3.49 5.87
N VAL A 21 12.34 -2.17 6.08
CA VAL A 21 11.22 -1.49 6.75
C VAL A 21 10.00 -1.45 5.84
N ILE A 22 10.18 -1.08 4.57
CA ILE A 22 9.10 -1.00 3.57
C ILE A 22 8.44 -2.37 3.36
N LEU A 23 9.23 -3.44 3.29
CA LEU A 23 8.74 -4.79 3.05
C LEU A 23 8.31 -5.53 4.33
N SER A 24 8.36 -4.89 5.50
CA SER A 24 8.02 -5.57 6.76
C SER A 24 6.57 -6.07 6.77
N GLY A 25 5.65 -5.38 6.08
CA GLY A 25 4.26 -5.80 5.92
C GLY A 25 4.00 -6.75 4.75
N THR A 26 4.76 -6.67 3.66
CA THR A 26 4.51 -7.43 2.41
C THR A 26 5.38 -8.67 2.25
N GLY A 27 6.64 -8.62 2.69
CA GLY A 27 7.60 -9.70 2.52
C GLY A 27 7.14 -11.02 3.14
N PRO A 28 6.73 -11.06 4.42
CA PRO A 28 6.22 -12.27 5.04
C PRO A 28 4.99 -12.84 4.34
N VAL A 29 4.09 -11.97 3.84
CA VAL A 29 2.86 -12.39 3.14
C VAL A 29 3.19 -13.16 1.87
N SER A 30 4.13 -12.65 1.06
CA SER A 30 4.58 -13.35 -0.15
C SER A 30 5.33 -14.65 0.17
N MET A 31 6.16 -14.66 1.22
CA MET A 31 6.90 -15.85 1.63
C MET A 31 5.99 -16.98 2.13
N LEU A 32 4.86 -16.63 2.73
CA LEU A 32 3.88 -17.56 3.29
C LEU A 32 2.76 -17.92 2.29
N ASP A 33 2.85 -17.46 1.05
CA ASP A 33 1.83 -17.67 0.00
C ASP A 33 0.42 -17.26 0.45
N MET A 34 0.34 -16.12 1.16
CA MET A 34 -0.91 -15.57 1.68
C MET A 34 -1.53 -14.58 0.69
N CYS A 35 -2.84 -14.35 0.82
CA CYS A 35 -3.56 -13.35 0.04
C CYS A 35 -3.50 -11.98 0.75
N ALA A 36 -3.27 -10.89 0.02
CA ALA A 36 -3.32 -9.53 0.57
C ALA A 36 -3.85 -8.51 -0.44
N VAL A 37 -4.47 -7.45 0.08
CA VAL A 37 -4.96 -6.30 -0.70
C VAL A 37 -4.55 -5.01 0.01
N SER A 38 -4.17 -3.98 -0.74
CA SER A 38 -3.80 -2.67 -0.22
C SER A 38 -4.85 -1.64 -0.61
N LEU A 39 -5.42 -0.95 0.38
CA LEU A 39 -6.39 0.11 0.21
C LEU A 39 -5.74 1.48 0.40
N PRO A 40 -6.03 2.47 -0.45
CA PRO A 40 -5.59 3.83 -0.22
C PRO A 40 -6.38 4.48 0.92
N VAL A 41 -5.68 4.99 1.95
CA VAL A 41 -6.33 5.55 3.14
C VAL A 41 -6.06 7.04 3.34
N GLY A 42 -5.25 7.65 2.48
CA GLY A 42 -5.02 9.09 2.46
C GLY A 42 -3.61 9.45 2.01
N LEU A 43 -3.24 10.69 2.31
CA LEU A 43 -1.88 11.19 2.17
C LEU A 43 -1.25 11.34 3.55
N ASP A 44 0.06 11.16 3.62
CA ASP A 44 0.84 11.50 4.81
C ASP A 44 1.04 13.03 4.92
N ALA A 45 1.77 13.46 5.96
CA ALA A 45 2.02 14.88 6.21
C ALA A 45 2.86 15.57 5.11
N GLN A 46 3.50 14.81 4.23
CA GLN A 46 4.29 15.27 3.09
C GLN A 46 3.49 15.19 1.78
N GLY A 47 2.21 14.83 1.84
CA GLY A 47 1.35 14.67 0.66
C GLY A 47 1.59 13.36 -0.10
N MET A 48 2.30 12.38 0.49
CA MET A 48 2.60 11.11 -0.17
C MET A 48 1.50 10.07 0.13
N PRO A 49 1.08 9.25 -0.86
CA PRO A 49 0.05 8.23 -0.65
C PRO A 49 0.39 7.22 0.47
N ALA A 50 -0.58 7.00 1.36
CA ALA A 50 -0.52 5.98 2.41
C ALA A 50 -1.52 4.86 2.13
N GLY A 51 -1.07 3.62 2.27
CA GLY A 51 -1.88 2.41 2.09
C GLY A 51 -2.14 1.66 3.40
N LEU A 52 -3.30 1.01 3.48
CA LEU A 52 -3.65 0.03 4.51
C LEU A 52 -3.72 -1.36 3.88
N GLN A 53 -2.91 -2.28 4.37
CA GLN A 53 -2.90 -3.65 3.89
C GLN A 53 -3.80 -4.55 4.75
N LEU A 54 -4.69 -5.29 4.08
CA LEU A 54 -5.48 -6.36 4.69
C LEU A 54 -4.92 -7.69 4.20
N ILE A 55 -4.70 -8.62 5.14
CA ILE A 55 -4.11 -9.94 4.87
C ILE A 55 -5.14 -11.02 5.16
N GLY A 56 -5.33 -11.91 4.21
CA GLY A 56 -6.15 -13.10 4.29
C GLY A 56 -5.29 -14.37 4.25
N ARG A 57 -5.93 -15.53 4.44
CA ARG A 57 -5.26 -16.82 4.23
C ARG A 57 -5.06 -17.08 2.73
N THR A 58 -4.19 -18.02 2.40
CA THR A 58 -4.04 -18.57 1.04
C THR A 58 -5.41 -18.93 0.43
N GLU A 59 -5.62 -18.59 -0.85
CA GLU A 59 -6.85 -18.86 -1.63
C GLU A 59 -8.15 -18.25 -1.04
N THR A 60 -8.06 -17.09 -0.38
CA THR A 60 -9.25 -16.40 0.19
C THR A 60 -9.57 -15.04 -0.46
N ASP A 61 -9.14 -14.82 -1.69
CA ASP A 61 -9.24 -13.56 -2.44
C ASP A 61 -10.64 -12.96 -2.44
N HIS A 62 -11.67 -13.76 -2.75
CA HIS A 62 -13.06 -13.29 -2.74
C HIS A 62 -13.51 -12.79 -1.37
N ALA A 63 -13.18 -13.51 -0.31
CA ALA A 63 -13.53 -13.12 1.05
C ALA A 63 -12.72 -11.88 1.50
N LEU A 64 -11.47 -11.77 1.08
CA LEU A 64 -10.62 -10.62 1.36
C LEU A 64 -11.12 -9.36 0.63
N LEU A 65 -11.51 -9.48 -0.64
CA LEU A 65 -12.09 -8.38 -1.41
C LEU A 65 -13.42 -7.91 -0.85
N ALA A 66 -14.28 -8.81 -0.38
CA ALA A 66 -15.53 -8.43 0.30
C ALA A 66 -15.24 -7.61 1.58
N ARG A 67 -14.21 -7.98 2.35
CA ARG A 67 -13.75 -7.22 3.52
C ARG A 67 -13.14 -5.87 3.12
N ALA A 68 -12.41 -5.83 2.01
CA ALA A 68 -11.82 -4.60 1.49
C ALA A 68 -12.91 -3.60 1.09
N ALA A 69 -13.95 -4.04 0.39
CA ALA A 69 -15.10 -3.21 0.05
C ALA A 69 -15.85 -2.72 1.30
N ALA A 70 -16.00 -3.58 2.31
CA ALA A 70 -16.56 -3.17 3.59
C ALA A 70 -15.69 -2.11 4.29
N ALA A 71 -14.37 -2.25 4.24
CA ALA A 71 -13.44 -1.25 4.77
C ALA A 71 -13.56 0.09 4.02
N GLU A 72 -13.66 0.10 2.69
CA GLU A 72 -13.90 1.31 1.89
C GLU A 72 -15.22 2.00 2.23
N SER A 73 -16.25 1.28 2.71
CA SER A 73 -17.50 1.93 3.14
C SER A 73 -17.33 2.82 4.38
N VAL A 74 -16.33 2.54 5.22
CA VAL A 74 -16.00 3.31 6.43
C VAL A 74 -14.86 4.29 6.14
N LEU A 75 -13.85 3.82 5.41
CA LEU A 75 -12.66 4.57 5.07
C LEU A 75 -12.85 5.44 3.83
N GLY A 76 -13.94 5.35 3.07
CA GLY A 76 -14.05 6.04 1.78
C GLY A 76 -13.20 5.42 0.66
N THR A 77 -13.54 5.77 -0.57
CA THR A 77 -12.92 5.24 -1.80
C THR A 77 -11.58 5.90 -2.10
N ASN A 78 -10.84 5.34 -3.07
CA ASN A 78 -9.60 5.89 -3.57
C ASN A 78 -9.70 7.36 -4.01
N VAL A 79 -10.76 7.74 -4.71
CA VAL A 79 -10.98 9.12 -5.17
C VAL A 79 -11.24 10.04 -3.98
N GLN A 80 -11.98 9.58 -2.97
CA GLN A 80 -12.24 10.36 -1.75
C GLN A 80 -10.99 10.55 -0.90
N ARG A 81 -10.05 9.59 -0.92
CA ARG A 81 -8.84 9.63 -0.07
C ARG A 81 -7.60 10.20 -0.73
N MET A 82 -7.44 10.06 -2.04
CA MET A 82 -6.24 10.50 -2.76
C MET A 82 -6.55 11.41 -3.95
N GLY A 83 -7.83 11.62 -4.29
CA GLY A 83 -8.22 12.38 -5.48
C GLY A 83 -8.12 11.57 -6.78
N VAL A 84 -8.12 12.28 -7.90
CA VAL A 84 -8.03 11.68 -9.24
C VAL A 84 -6.58 11.30 -9.54
N ALA A 85 -6.36 10.09 -10.04
CA ALA A 85 -5.05 9.63 -10.43
C ALA A 85 -4.44 10.57 -11.50
N PRO A 86 -3.16 10.98 -11.39
CA PRO A 86 -2.56 11.97 -12.28
C PRO A 86 -2.70 11.64 -13.77
N ARG A 87 -2.61 10.35 -14.14
CA ARG A 87 -2.70 9.87 -15.53
C ARG A 87 -4.11 9.86 -16.12
N VAL A 88 -5.15 10.12 -15.32
CA VAL A 88 -6.55 10.14 -15.76
C VAL A 88 -7.04 11.57 -16.00
N ALA A 89 -6.41 12.56 -15.38
CA ALA A 89 -6.80 13.98 -15.47
C ALA A 89 -6.39 14.66 -16.79
N GLU A 90 -5.53 14.02 -17.61
CA GLU A 90 -5.00 14.58 -18.86
C GLU A 90 -5.76 14.11 -20.13
N ARG A 91 -7.02 13.64 -20.00
CA ARG A 91 -7.88 13.28 -21.13
C ARG A 91 -9.00 14.28 -21.36
#